data_AF-A0A140GKP2-F1
#
_entry.id   AF-A0A140GKP2-F1
#
_cell.length_a   1.000
_cell.length_b   1.000
_cell.length_c   1.000
_cell.angle_alpha   90.00
_cell.angle_beta   90.00
_cell.angle_gamma   90.00
#
_symmetry.space_group_name_H-M   'P 1'
#
loop_
_entity.id
_entity.type
_entity.pdbx_description
1 polymer ?
#
loop_
_entity_poly.entity_id
_entity_poly.type
_entity_poly.pdbx_seq_one_letter_code
_entity_poly.pdbx_strand_id
1 'polypeptide(L)'
;RSFLKGNACSFRRALLAYRDGARIHAGTRPAAPQMEKADAQLRFLCDAGFSAGDATYALMAISYFTVGAVLEQQASEADAEERGEDQLTTSASTMPARLQSAMKIVYEGGPDAAFERGLALIIGGLERSACAISLL
;
A
#
# COMPACT_ATOMS: atom_id res chain seq x y z
N ARG A 1 12.09 7.28 6.99
CA ARG A 1 10.69 7.74 6.76
C ARG A 1 10.41 8.22 5.34
N SER A 2 10.99 9.35 4.90
CA SER A 2 10.70 9.99 3.60
C SER A 2 10.97 9.07 2.40
N PHE A 3 12.08 8.34 2.41
CA PHE A 3 12.44 7.36 1.38
C PHE A 3 11.35 6.28 1.18
N LEU A 4 10.97 5.58 2.25
CA LEU A 4 9.96 4.52 2.20
C LEU A 4 8.62 5.04 1.69
N LYS A 5 8.22 6.23 2.14
CA LYS A 5 7.01 6.90 1.67
C LYS A 5 7.10 7.19 0.17
N GLY A 6 8.15 7.88 -0.27
CA GLY A 6 8.34 8.24 -1.67
C GLY A 6 8.41 7.03 -2.60
N ASN A 7 9.08 5.96 -2.17
CA ASN A 7 9.14 4.70 -2.90
C ASN A 7 7.75 4.08 -3.08
N ALA A 8 6.97 3.96 -1.99
CA ALA A 8 5.63 3.39 -2.04
C ALA A 8 4.67 4.22 -2.91
N CYS A 9 4.68 5.54 -2.79
CA CYS A 9 3.85 6.43 -3.63
C CYS A 9 4.25 6.33 -5.11
N SER A 10 5.54 6.29 -5.42
CA SER A 10 6.01 6.12 -6.80
C SER A 10 5.64 4.74 -7.36
N PHE A 11 5.73 3.69 -6.55
CA PHE A 11 5.37 2.34 -6.94
C PHE A 11 3.86 2.22 -7.19
N ARG A 12 3.02 2.73 -6.28
CA ARG A 12 1.56 2.82 -6.46
C ARG A 12 1.20 3.51 -7.78
N ARG A 13 1.81 4.67 -8.05
CA ARG A 13 1.58 5.42 -9.29
C ARG A 13 1.96 4.63 -10.54
N ALA A 14 3.04 3.85 -10.47
CA ALA A 14 3.44 2.98 -11.59
C ALA A 14 2.43 1.83 -11.82
N LEU A 15 1.91 1.22 -10.76
CA LEU A 15 0.89 0.16 -10.87
C LEU A 15 -0.45 0.69 -11.40
N LEU A 16 -0.85 1.88 -10.98
CA LEU A 16 -2.09 2.54 -11.43
C LEU A 16 -2.01 3.10 -12.86
N ALA A 17 -0.82 3.15 -13.47
CA ALA A 17 -0.66 3.66 -14.83
C ALA A 17 -1.34 2.76 -15.90
N TYR A 18 -1.72 1.54 -15.52
CA TYR A 18 -2.38 0.57 -16.40
C TYR A 18 -3.53 -0.10 -15.67
N ARG A 19 -4.63 -0.39 -16.37
CA ARG A 19 -5.88 -0.97 -15.82
C ARG A 19 -5.66 -2.17 -14.91
N ASP A 20 -4.77 -3.08 -15.30
CA ASP A 20 -4.47 -4.33 -14.59
C ASP A 20 -3.04 -4.34 -14.01
N GLY A 21 -2.43 -3.16 -13.82
CA GLY A 21 -1.01 -3.05 -13.50
C GLY A 21 -0.58 -3.78 -12.22
N ALA A 22 -1.41 -3.79 -11.16
CA ALA A 22 -1.10 -4.56 -9.96
C ALA A 22 -1.21 -6.08 -10.19
N ARG A 23 -2.19 -6.53 -10.99
CA ARG A 23 -2.34 -7.95 -11.35
C ARG A 23 -1.17 -8.46 -12.18
N ILE A 24 -0.68 -7.64 -13.12
CA ILE A 24 0.49 -7.96 -13.95
C ILE A 24 1.77 -7.99 -13.10
N HIS A 25 1.89 -7.10 -12.11
CA HIS A 25 3.05 -7.05 -11.23
C HIS A 25 3.09 -8.18 -10.20
N ALA A 26 1.94 -8.62 -9.70
CA ALA A 26 1.86 -9.62 -8.63
C ALA A 26 2.63 -10.91 -8.98
N GLY A 27 3.48 -11.37 -8.07
CA GLY A 27 4.29 -12.58 -8.23
C GLY A 27 5.55 -12.42 -9.10
N THR A 28 5.80 -11.23 -9.67
CA THR A 28 7.06 -10.97 -10.37
C THR A 28 8.24 -10.96 -9.41
N ARG A 29 9.42 -11.27 -9.94
CA ARG A 29 10.70 -11.14 -9.23
C ARG A 29 11.55 -10.08 -9.92
N PRO A 30 12.40 -9.35 -9.18
CA PRO A 30 13.34 -8.41 -9.79
C PRO A 30 14.17 -9.10 -10.89
N ALA A 31 14.16 -8.53 -12.09
CA ALA A 31 15.07 -8.92 -13.17
C ALA A 31 16.45 -8.29 -12.95
N ALA A 32 17.48 -8.75 -13.67
CA ALA A 32 18.85 -8.25 -13.54
C ALA A 32 19.00 -6.71 -13.47
N PRO A 33 18.27 -5.89 -14.27
CA PRO A 33 18.36 -4.42 -14.19
C PRO A 33 17.80 -3.80 -12.91
N GLN A 34 17.03 -4.56 -12.13
CA GLN A 34 16.36 -4.12 -10.90
C GLN A 34 17.10 -4.59 -9.65
N MET A 35 18.04 -5.54 -9.79
CA MET A 35 18.81 -6.10 -8.68
C MET A 35 19.64 -5.03 -7.96
N GLU A 36 20.31 -4.15 -8.70
CA GLU A 36 21.11 -3.06 -8.12
C GLU A 36 20.23 -2.06 -7.34
N LYS A 37 19.02 -1.78 -7.84
CA LYS A 37 18.07 -0.95 -7.10
C LYS A 37 17.63 -1.64 -5.81
N ALA A 38 17.26 -2.91 -5.87
CA ALA A 38 16.84 -3.68 -4.69
C ALA A 38 17.95 -3.73 -3.62
N ASP A 39 19.19 -3.96 -4.04
CA ASP A 39 20.37 -3.91 -3.16
C ASP A 39 20.55 -2.52 -2.52
N ALA A 40 20.40 -1.45 -3.30
CA ALA A 40 20.47 -0.09 -2.78
C ALA A 40 19.38 0.21 -1.74
N GLN A 41 18.14 -0.29 -1.91
CA GLN A 41 17.08 -0.12 -0.91
C GLN A 41 17.38 -0.87 0.38
N LEU A 42 17.89 -2.09 0.26
CA LEU A 42 18.27 -2.91 1.40
C LEU A 42 19.40 -2.25 2.19
N ARG A 43 20.46 -1.82 1.51
CA ARG A 43 21.60 -1.10 2.11
C ARG A 43 21.16 0.17 2.81
N PHE A 44 20.29 0.97 2.19
CA PHE A 44 19.76 2.18 2.81
C PHE A 44 19.07 1.93 4.16
N LEU A 45 18.31 0.83 4.28
CA LEU A 45 17.67 0.47 5.55
C LEU A 45 18.65 -0.10 6.56
N CYS A 46 19.64 -0.89 6.13
CA CYS A 46 20.70 -1.37 7.00
C CYS A 46 21.55 -0.22 7.57
N ASP A 47 21.89 0.77 6.75
CA ASP A 47 22.59 1.98 7.18
C ASP A 47 21.77 2.81 8.19
N ALA A 48 20.44 2.63 8.21
CA ALA A 48 19.54 3.22 9.19
C ALA A 48 19.35 2.37 10.46
N GLY A 49 20.11 1.28 10.63
CA GLY A 49 20.14 0.45 11.82
C GLY A 49 19.27 -0.81 11.79
N PHE A 50 18.62 -1.12 10.67
CA PHE A 50 17.88 -2.38 10.53
C PHE A 50 18.83 -3.56 10.26
N SER A 51 18.51 -4.73 10.80
CA SER A 51 19.12 -5.98 10.31
C SER A 51 18.72 -6.22 8.86
N ALA A 52 19.51 -6.99 8.10
CA ALA A 52 19.17 -7.34 6.72
C ALA A 52 17.82 -8.07 6.62
N GLY A 53 17.50 -8.91 7.62
CA GLY A 53 16.21 -9.59 7.71
C GLY A 53 15.05 -8.61 7.91
N ASP A 54 15.16 -7.71 8.88
CA ASP A 54 14.11 -6.72 9.16
C ASP A 54 13.93 -5.73 8.02
N ALA A 55 15.02 -5.29 7.40
CA ALA A 55 14.99 -4.44 6.22
C ALA A 55 14.26 -5.12 5.04
N THR A 56 14.53 -6.42 4.83
CA THR A 56 13.84 -7.21 3.81
C THR A 56 12.33 -7.30 4.10
N TYR A 57 11.95 -7.67 5.33
CA TYR A 57 10.53 -7.76 5.70
C TYR A 57 9.83 -6.40 5.67
N ALA A 58 10.52 -5.30 5.98
CA ALA A 58 9.98 -3.96 5.85
C ALA A 58 9.66 -3.60 4.39
N LEU A 59 10.59 -3.86 3.46
CA LEU A 59 10.38 -3.64 2.03
C LEU A 59 9.25 -4.52 1.48
N MET A 60 9.19 -5.79 1.90
CA MET A 60 8.13 -6.72 1.49
C MET A 60 6.76 -6.28 2.02
N ALA A 61 6.65 -5.87 3.29
CA ALA A 61 5.40 -5.41 3.88
C ALA A 61 4.84 -4.20 3.14
N ILE A 62 5.70 -3.22 2.82
CA ILE A 62 5.30 -2.03 2.05
C ILE A 62 4.89 -2.41 0.63
N SER A 63 5.63 -3.33 -0.02
CA SER A 63 5.27 -3.83 -1.35
C SER A 63 3.90 -4.51 -1.37
N TYR A 64 3.67 -5.46 -0.47
CA TYR A 64 2.40 -6.20 -0.37
C TYR A 64 1.23 -5.29 -0.06
N PHE A 65 1.40 -4.36 0.87
CA PHE A 65 0.40 -3.33 1.16
C PHE A 65 0.08 -2.51 -0.09
N THR A 66 1.10 -2.07 -0.83
CA THR A 66 0.93 -1.24 -2.02
C THR A 66 0.22 -2.00 -3.14
N VAL A 67 0.65 -3.23 -3.42
CA VAL A 67 0.01 -4.08 -4.45
C VAL A 67 -1.43 -4.38 -4.07
N GLY A 68 -1.70 -4.76 -2.82
CA GLY A 68 -3.06 -5.03 -2.32
C GLY A 68 -3.98 -3.80 -2.41
N ALA A 69 -3.49 -2.63 -1.99
CA ALA A 69 -4.25 -1.38 -2.10
C ALA A 69 -4.61 -1.03 -3.55
N VAL A 70 -3.69 -1.27 -4.50
CA VAL A 70 -3.95 -1.02 -5.91
C VAL A 70 -4.88 -2.06 -6.52
N LEU A 71 -4.79 -3.33 -6.11
CA LEU A 71 -5.72 -4.38 -6.55
C LEU A 71 -7.16 -4.05 -6.15
N GLU A 72 -7.39 -3.66 -4.90
CA GLU A 72 -8.71 -3.26 -4.41
C GLU A 72 -9.25 -2.03 -5.15
N GLN A 73 -8.39 -1.04 -5.40
CA GLN A 73 -8.77 0.15 -6.15
C GLN A 73 -9.16 -0.19 -7.61
N GLN A 74 -8.33 -0.96 -8.31
CA GLN A 74 -8.59 -1.35 -9.70
C GLN A 74 -9.85 -2.22 -9.82
N ALA A 75 -10.11 -3.10 -8.83
CA ALA A 75 -11.33 -3.88 -8.77
C ALA A 75 -12.57 -3.01 -8.52
N SER A 76 -12.49 -2.06 -7.59
CA SER A 76 -13.59 -1.13 -7.28
C SER A 76 -13.92 -0.20 -8.46
N GLU A 77 -12.92 0.26 -9.21
CA GLU A 77 -13.11 1.08 -10.40
C GLU A 77 -13.81 0.28 -11.52
N ALA A 78 -13.39 -0.96 -11.75
CA ALA A 78 -14.05 -1.86 -12.71
C ALA A 78 -15.50 -2.18 -12.32
N ASP A 79 -15.75 -2.45 -11.04
CA ASP A 79 -17.10 -2.71 -10.51
C ASP A 79 -18.03 -1.48 -10.67
N ALA A 80 -17.50 -0.27 -10.47
CA ALA A 80 -18.26 0.97 -10.62
C ALA A 80 -18.65 1.24 -12.07
N GLU A 81 -17.76 0.93 -13.02
CA GLU A 81 -18.05 0.99 -14.46
C GLU A 81 -19.17 0.01 -14.87
N GLU A 82 -19.25 -1.17 -14.24
CA GLU A 82 -20.22 -2.21 -14.62
C GLU A 82 -21.60 -2.02 -13.98
N ARG A 83 -21.69 -1.60 -12.71
CA ARG A 83 -22.96 -1.61 -11.95
C ARG A 83 -23.80 -0.33 -12.02
N GLY A 84 -23.19 0.82 -12.35
CA GLY A 84 -23.87 2.13 -12.30
C GLY A 84 -24.27 2.59 -10.89
N GLU A 85 -24.57 3.87 -10.72
CA GLU A 85 -24.75 4.53 -9.39
C GLU A 85 -25.92 3.97 -8.56
N ASP A 86 -26.95 3.39 -9.20
CA ASP A 86 -28.24 3.03 -8.58
C ASP A 86 -28.20 1.77 -7.68
N GLN A 87 -27.24 0.86 -7.91
CA GLN A 87 -27.07 -0.34 -7.07
C GLN A 87 -26.35 -0.02 -5.74
N LEU A 88 -25.49 1.00 -5.73
CA LEU A 88 -24.67 1.36 -4.57
C LEU A 88 -25.48 2.02 -3.45
N THR A 89 -26.50 2.79 -3.82
CA THR A 89 -27.40 3.51 -2.90
C THR A 89 -28.37 2.55 -2.19
N THR A 90 -28.88 1.54 -2.89
CA THR A 90 -29.84 0.57 -2.37
C THR A 90 -29.24 -0.30 -1.25
N SER A 91 -27.97 -0.71 -1.36
CA SER A 91 -27.28 -1.45 -0.29
C SER A 91 -26.92 -0.61 0.94
N ALA A 92 -26.86 0.73 0.81
CA ALA A 92 -26.49 1.62 1.91
C ALA A 92 -27.61 1.86 2.93
N SER A 93 -28.88 1.75 2.51
CA SER A 93 -30.05 1.94 3.39
C SER A 93 -30.30 0.80 4.38
N THR A 94 -29.69 -0.37 4.20
CA THR A 94 -29.87 -1.54 5.07
C THR A 94 -28.74 -1.71 6.10
N MET A 95 -27.73 -0.84 6.10
CA MET A 95 -26.56 -0.97 6.99
C MET A 95 -26.81 -0.42 8.40
N PRO A 96 -26.26 -1.07 9.45
CA PRO A 96 -26.22 -0.49 10.79
C PRO A 96 -25.50 0.87 10.81
N ALA A 97 -25.97 1.81 11.65
CA ALA A 97 -25.51 3.21 11.65
C ALA A 97 -23.98 3.39 11.78
N ARG A 98 -23.32 2.55 12.59
CA ARG A 98 -21.85 2.58 12.74
C ARG A 98 -21.14 2.22 11.43
N LEU A 99 -21.63 1.20 10.73
CA LEU A 99 -21.05 0.77 9.46
C LEU A 99 -21.31 1.81 8.37
N GLN A 100 -22.50 2.38 8.32
CA GLN A 100 -22.83 3.46 7.38
C GLN A 100 -21.91 4.67 7.57
N SER A 101 -21.65 5.07 8.83
CA SER A 101 -20.72 6.16 9.15
C SER A 101 -19.28 5.83 8.74
N ALA A 102 -18.83 4.60 8.99
CA ALA A 102 -17.49 4.16 8.59
C ALA A 102 -17.31 4.13 7.06
N MET A 103 -18.30 3.62 6.32
CA MET A 103 -18.30 3.63 4.86
C MET A 103 -18.24 5.04 4.31
N LYS A 104 -19.03 5.98 4.87
CA LYS A 104 -18.97 7.39 4.49
C LYS A 104 -17.56 7.97 4.60
N ILE A 105 -16.88 7.73 5.72
CA ILE A 105 -15.49 8.20 5.94
C ILE A 105 -14.53 7.65 4.87
N VAL A 106 -14.67 6.37 4.51
CA VAL A 106 -13.83 5.72 3.50
C VAL A 106 -14.11 6.29 2.11
N TYR A 107 -15.39 6.42 1.73
CA TYR A 107 -15.79 6.97 0.44
C TYR A 107 -15.37 8.43 0.26
N GLU A 108 -15.66 9.29 1.25
CA GLU A 108 -15.30 10.72 1.17
C GLU A 108 -13.79 10.94 1.17
N GLY A 109 -13.04 10.07 1.85
CA GLY A 109 -11.57 10.13 1.86
C GLY A 109 -10.93 9.66 0.56
N GLY A 110 -11.57 8.73 -0.16
CA GLY A 110 -11.06 8.14 -1.38
C GLY A 110 -9.84 7.22 -1.19
N PRO A 111 -9.40 6.56 -2.27
CA PRO A 111 -8.34 5.55 -2.23
C PRO A 111 -6.96 6.15 -1.86
N ASP A 112 -6.68 7.38 -2.26
CA ASP A 112 -5.43 8.07 -1.93
C ASP A 112 -5.27 8.27 -0.42
N ALA A 113 -6.30 8.78 0.26
CA ALA A 113 -6.22 9.01 1.70
C ALA A 113 -6.17 7.70 2.49
N ALA A 114 -6.86 6.66 2.02
CA ALA A 114 -6.76 5.32 2.60
C ALA A 114 -5.34 4.75 2.49
N PHE A 115 -4.72 4.83 1.31
CA PHE A 115 -3.35 4.39 1.08
C PHE A 115 -2.35 5.15 1.95
N GLU A 116 -2.41 6.48 1.98
CA GLU A 116 -1.50 7.33 2.76
C GLU A 116 -1.59 7.05 4.26
N ARG A 117 -2.81 6.84 4.79
CA ARG A 117 -3.02 6.48 6.20
C ARG A 117 -2.45 5.09 6.52
N GLY A 118 -2.73 4.09 5.69
CA GLY A 118 -2.21 2.73 5.89
C GLY A 118 -0.68 2.69 5.82
N LEU A 119 -0.09 3.39 4.86
CA LEU A 119 1.36 3.50 4.72
C LEU A 119 2.00 4.19 5.94
N ALA A 120 1.38 5.26 6.45
CA ALA A 120 1.86 5.94 7.65
C ALA A 120 1.83 5.04 8.88
N LEU A 121 0.81 4.18 9.02
CA LEU A 121 0.73 3.19 10.11
C LEU A 121 1.85 2.16 10.02
N ILE A 122 2.11 1.61 8.83
CA ILE A 122 3.18 0.64 8.59
C ILE A 122 4.55 1.26 8.92
N ILE A 123 4.84 2.44 8.36
CA ILE A 123 6.12 3.12 8.61
C ILE A 123 6.28 3.47 10.10
N GLY A 124 5.23 3.96 10.76
CA GLY A 124 5.28 4.23 12.20
C GLY A 124 5.49 2.97 13.05
N GLY A 125 5.00 1.82 12.61
CA GLY A 125 5.31 0.53 13.23
C GLY A 125 6.78 0.15 13.09
N LEU A 126 7.34 0.26 11.88
CA LEU A 126 8.74 -0.04 11.58
C LEU A 126 9.70 0.85 12.37
N GLU A 127 9.38 2.14 12.52
CA GLU A 127 10.18 3.09 13.32
C GLU A 127 10.28 2.65 14.79
N ARG A 128 9.19 2.14 15.37
CA ARG A 128 9.20 1.61 16.75
C ARG A 128 9.99 0.31 16.87
N SER A 129 9.92 -0.57 15.88
CA SER A 129 10.69 -1.82 15.86
C SER A 129 12.21 -1.55 15.77
N ALA A 130 12.65 -0.61 14.95
CA ALA A 130 14.07 -0.25 14.85
C ALA A 130 14.60 0.42 16.12
N CYS A 131 13.80 1.28 16.76
CA CYS A 131 14.17 1.91 18.02
C CYS A 131 14.33 0.87 19.15
N ALA A 132 13.50 -0.17 19.19
CA ALA A 132 13.62 -1.23 20.17
C ALA A 132 14.90 -2.06 20.00
N ILE A 133 15.38 -2.24 18.76
CA ILE A 133 16.64 -2.93 18.45
C ILE A 133 17.86 -2.10 18.87
N SER A 134 17.79 -0.76 18.74
CA SER A 134 18.90 0.13 19.11
C SER A 134 19.08 0.34 20.61
N LEU A 135 18.13 -0.15 21.43
CA LEU A 135 18.12 -0.01 22.90
C LEU A 135 18.48 -1.32 23.63
N LEU A 136 18.80 -2.39 22.90
CA LEU A 136 19.29 -3.68 23.40
C LEU A 136 20.76 -3.85 23.06
#